data_AF-A0A371YJG4-F1
#
_entry.id   AF-A0A371YJG4-F1
#
_cell.length_a   1.000
_cell.length_b   1.000
_cell.length_c   1.000
_cell.angle_alpha   90.00
_cell.angle_beta   90.00
_cell.angle_gamma   90.00
#
_symmetry.space_group_name_H-M   'P 1'
#
loop_
_entity.id
_entity.type
_entity.pdbx_description
1 polymer ?
#
loop_
_entity_poly.entity_id
_entity_poly.type
_entity_poly.pdbx_seq_one_letter_code
_entity_poly.pdbx_strand_id
1 'polypeptide(L)'
;MKKVLLLGVLVWLVGCKETNTGLDKELLNTGYDKCKEYLRASLKSPSSLKIDQATISTFIATPDNVYRVYKYILFDDGQLKKSHIEEKIRFREFLVDIDYDANNSYGAALRGSYQCEFIYMLKNDQMSPQALDTYMMTNIESEENEGVSVDIPFAELNGSNFFLDGKIQSIIGVKENAFSELDKKMYLNLSEKQKFNEMYSDAEKLRKSWDQMSDY
;
A
#
# COMPACT_ATOMS: atom_id res chain seq x y z
N MET A 1 17.65 -5.70 -54.17
CA MET A 1 18.44 -5.24 -53.00
C MET A 1 17.55 -4.38 -52.11
N LYS A 2 17.73 -4.52 -50.78
CA LYS A 2 17.11 -3.76 -49.68
C LYS A 2 15.63 -4.07 -49.36
N LYS A 3 15.40 -5.25 -48.77
CA LYS A 3 14.35 -5.42 -47.75
C LYS A 3 15.00 -5.11 -46.40
N VAL A 4 14.92 -3.87 -45.95
CA VAL A 4 15.38 -3.50 -44.61
C VAL A 4 14.32 -4.00 -43.63
N LEU A 5 14.72 -4.99 -42.83
CA LEU A 5 13.96 -5.57 -41.74
C LEU A 5 13.58 -4.48 -40.73
N LEU A 6 12.27 -4.26 -40.59
CA LEU A 6 11.65 -3.47 -39.54
C LEU A 6 11.62 -4.33 -38.26
N LEU A 7 12.80 -4.53 -37.66
CA LEU A 7 13.01 -5.38 -36.47
C LEU A 7 13.58 -4.53 -35.32
N GLY A 8 13.05 -3.32 -35.15
CA GLY A 8 13.60 -2.29 -34.26
C GLY A 8 12.67 -1.76 -33.16
N VAL A 9 11.48 -2.34 -32.93
CA VAL A 9 10.50 -1.77 -31.98
C VAL A 9 10.20 -2.69 -30.77
N LEU A 10 10.75 -3.91 -30.72
CA LEU A 10 10.47 -4.85 -29.62
C LEU A 10 11.41 -4.73 -28.40
N VAL A 11 12.33 -3.77 -28.37
CA VAL A 11 13.31 -3.63 -27.26
C VAL A 11 12.82 -2.73 -26.11
N TRP A 12 11.63 -2.13 -26.20
CA TRP A 12 11.23 -1.01 -25.32
C TRP A 12 10.35 -1.33 -24.11
N LEU A 13 9.97 -2.59 -23.86
CA LEU A 13 9.10 -2.93 -22.71
C LEU A 13 9.84 -3.53 -21.51
N VAL A 14 11.14 -3.82 -21.63
CA VAL A 14 11.96 -4.34 -20.51
C VAL A 14 12.31 -3.24 -19.50
N GLY A 15 12.13 -1.97 -19.89
CA GLY A 15 12.43 -0.80 -19.06
C GLY A 15 11.36 -0.43 -18.03
N CYS A 16 10.15 -0.97 -18.13
CA CYS A 16 9.02 -0.52 -17.29
C CYS A 16 9.01 -1.13 -15.89
N LYS A 17 9.62 -2.30 -15.71
CA LYS A 17 9.60 -3.06 -14.46
C LYS A 17 10.89 -2.91 -13.68
N GLU A 18 10.77 -2.93 -12.36
CA GLU A 18 11.89 -3.11 -11.45
C GLU A 18 12.28 -4.59 -11.39
N THR A 19 13.58 -4.87 -11.39
CA THR A 19 14.13 -6.21 -11.58
C THR A 19 13.97 -7.14 -10.38
N ASN A 20 14.07 -6.62 -9.15
CA ASN A 20 14.06 -7.40 -7.92
C ASN A 20 12.65 -7.83 -7.53
N THR A 21 11.67 -6.96 -7.75
CA THR A 21 10.27 -7.11 -7.31
C THR A 21 9.32 -7.44 -8.46
N GLY A 22 9.63 -6.98 -9.67
CA GLY A 22 8.74 -7.10 -10.83
C GLY A 22 7.62 -6.05 -10.90
N LEU A 23 7.58 -5.13 -9.92
CA LEU A 23 6.65 -3.99 -9.89
C LEU A 23 7.00 -2.99 -11.00
N ASP A 24 5.99 -2.26 -11.47
CA ASP A 24 6.23 -1.20 -12.44
C ASP A 24 6.94 -0.02 -11.75
N LYS A 25 7.99 0.53 -12.39
CA LYS A 25 8.74 1.68 -11.86
C LYS A 25 7.83 2.88 -11.61
N GLU A 26 6.81 3.03 -12.45
CA GLU A 26 5.78 4.06 -12.34
C GLU A 26 4.98 3.95 -11.03
N LEU A 27 4.66 2.74 -10.56
CA LEU A 27 4.05 2.51 -9.24
C LEU A 27 4.97 3.01 -8.13
N LEU A 28 6.23 2.59 -8.17
CA LEU A 28 7.22 2.89 -7.13
C LEU A 28 7.53 4.38 -7.05
N ASN A 29 7.67 5.03 -8.20
CA ASN A 29 7.84 6.48 -8.29
C ASN A 29 6.59 7.22 -7.79
N THR A 30 5.39 6.77 -8.15
CA THR A 30 4.14 7.37 -7.65
C THR A 30 4.03 7.23 -6.14
N GLY A 31 4.35 6.07 -5.57
CA GLY A 31 4.39 5.85 -4.12
C GLY A 31 5.42 6.74 -3.43
N TYR A 32 6.62 6.86 -4.00
CA TYR A 32 7.65 7.77 -3.52
C TYR A 32 7.21 9.23 -3.51
N ASP A 33 6.62 9.71 -4.62
CA ASP A 33 6.16 11.09 -4.75
C ASP A 33 5.06 11.40 -3.74
N LYS A 34 4.07 10.51 -3.59
CA LYS A 34 3.03 10.64 -2.57
C LYS A 34 3.62 10.66 -1.17
N CYS A 35 4.57 9.78 -0.86
CA CYS A 35 5.19 9.77 0.46
C CYS A 35 5.93 11.08 0.78
N LYS A 36 6.64 11.62 -0.21
CA LYS A 36 7.32 12.92 -0.12
C LYS A 36 6.32 14.07 0.09
N GLU A 37 5.16 14.04 -0.57
CA GLU A 37 4.10 15.02 -0.36
C GLU A 37 3.56 14.98 1.08
N TYR A 38 3.29 13.77 1.60
CA TYR A 38 2.83 13.58 2.98
C TYR A 38 3.87 14.02 4.01
N LEU A 39 5.13 13.66 3.82
CA LEU A 39 6.24 14.15 4.64
C LEU A 39 6.24 15.67 4.68
N ARG A 40 6.20 16.33 3.51
CA ARG A 40 6.21 17.79 3.43
C ARG A 40 5.02 18.42 4.17
N ALA A 41 3.83 17.83 4.06
CA ALA A 41 2.63 18.30 4.75
C ALA A 41 2.70 18.09 6.27
N SER A 42 3.39 17.05 6.73
CA SER A 42 3.56 16.72 8.15
C SER A 42 4.51 17.67 8.89
N LEU A 43 5.44 18.31 8.18
CA LEU A 43 6.43 19.20 8.77
C LEU A 43 5.81 20.57 9.11
N LYS A 44 6.06 21.07 10.32
CA LYS A 44 5.59 22.39 10.77
C LYS A 44 6.47 23.50 10.15
N SER A 45 5.91 24.23 9.19
CA SER A 45 6.55 25.38 8.51
C SER A 45 7.95 25.09 7.93
N PRO A 46 8.10 24.06 7.06
CA PRO A 46 9.38 23.75 6.45
C PRO A 46 9.78 24.88 5.49
N SER A 47 10.90 25.55 5.77
CA SER A 47 11.52 26.52 4.86
C SER A 47 12.33 25.81 3.76
N SER A 48 12.80 24.60 4.04
CA SER A 48 13.40 23.69 3.07
C SER A 48 13.14 22.23 3.42
N LEU A 49 12.99 21.38 2.42
CA LEU A 49 13.00 19.92 2.55
C LEU A 49 13.99 19.36 1.53
N LYS A 50 14.97 18.61 2.00
CA LYS A 50 15.96 17.89 1.19
C LYS A 50 15.84 16.42 1.47
N ILE A 51 15.54 15.65 0.43
CA ILE A 51 15.54 14.19 0.48
C ILE A 51 16.96 13.70 0.23
N ASP A 52 17.52 12.96 1.18
CA ASP A 52 18.85 12.39 1.05
C ASP A 52 18.78 11.11 0.22
N GLN A 53 17.98 10.16 0.69
CA GLN A 53 17.77 8.86 0.08
C GLN A 53 16.40 8.31 0.44
N ALA A 54 15.95 7.35 -0.36
CA ALA A 54 14.78 6.55 -0.10
C ALA A 54 15.08 5.07 -0.33
N THR A 55 14.48 4.22 0.50
CA THR A 55 14.45 2.77 0.35
C THR A 55 13.01 2.32 0.19
N ILE A 56 12.78 1.41 -0.75
CA ILE A 56 11.48 0.76 -0.90
C ILE A 56 11.60 -0.70 -0.48
N SER A 57 10.71 -1.16 0.39
CA SER A 57 10.69 -2.55 0.85
C SER A 57 9.35 -3.20 0.51
N THR A 58 9.31 -4.39 -0.08
CA THR A 58 8.07 -5.08 -0.44
C THR A 58 7.89 -6.39 0.32
N PHE A 59 6.67 -6.70 0.74
CA PHE A 59 6.36 -7.92 1.50
C PHE A 59 4.91 -8.38 1.33
N ILE A 60 4.61 -9.56 1.88
CA ILE A 60 3.24 -10.06 1.97
C ILE A 60 2.49 -9.24 3.01
N ALA A 61 1.30 -8.76 2.65
CA ALA A 61 0.48 -7.94 3.53
C ALA A 61 0.06 -8.70 4.80
N THR A 62 -0.25 -7.98 5.88
CA THR A 62 -0.82 -8.61 7.08
C THR A 62 -2.34 -8.79 6.96
N PRO A 63 -2.96 -9.81 7.60
CA PRO A 63 -4.41 -9.94 7.60
C PRO A 63 -5.14 -8.71 8.16
N ASP A 64 -4.52 -8.01 9.10
CA ASP A 64 -5.10 -6.83 9.74
C ASP A 64 -5.17 -5.65 8.78
N ASN A 65 -4.08 -5.41 8.05
CA ASN A 65 -4.02 -4.37 7.02
C ASN A 65 -4.98 -4.68 5.85
N VAL A 66 -4.99 -5.93 5.37
CA VAL A 66 -5.91 -6.35 4.31
C VAL A 66 -7.36 -6.17 4.74
N TYR A 67 -7.70 -6.60 5.96
CA TYR A 67 -9.05 -6.45 6.48
C TYR A 67 -9.43 -4.97 6.63
N ARG A 68 -8.52 -4.12 7.13
CA ARG A 68 -8.75 -2.69 7.29
C ARG A 68 -9.11 -2.02 5.97
N VAL A 69 -8.32 -2.27 4.93
CA VAL A 69 -8.45 -1.59 3.63
C VAL A 69 -9.56 -2.22 2.76
N TYR A 70 -9.62 -3.54 2.68
CA TYR A 70 -10.41 -4.24 1.66
C TYR A 70 -11.67 -4.94 2.18
N LYS A 71 -12.00 -4.92 3.49
CA LYS A 71 -13.14 -5.72 4.03
C LYS A 71 -14.45 -5.54 3.26
N TYR A 72 -14.80 -4.32 2.87
CA TYR A 72 -16.06 -4.05 2.17
C TYR A 72 -16.09 -4.57 0.73
N ILE A 73 -14.92 -4.82 0.14
CA ILE A 73 -14.78 -5.41 -1.19
C ILE A 73 -14.71 -6.93 -1.09
N LEU A 74 -14.06 -7.45 -0.04
CA LEU A 74 -13.78 -8.87 0.16
C LEU A 74 -14.96 -9.68 0.67
N PHE A 75 -15.80 -9.08 1.51
CA PHE A 75 -16.91 -9.78 2.16
C PHE A 75 -18.26 -9.39 1.55
N ASP A 76 -19.16 -10.36 1.49
CA ASP A 76 -20.58 -10.21 1.17
C ASP A 76 -21.37 -11.02 2.20
N ASP A 77 -22.35 -10.41 2.86
CA ASP A 77 -23.10 -11.02 3.97
C ASP A 77 -22.22 -11.75 5.01
N GLY A 78 -21.10 -11.13 5.40
CA GLY A 78 -20.15 -11.67 6.38
C GLY A 78 -19.29 -12.83 5.87
N GLN A 79 -19.44 -13.23 4.61
CA GLN A 79 -18.66 -14.30 3.99
C GLN A 79 -17.68 -13.75 2.97
N LEU A 80 -16.48 -14.33 2.94
CA LEU A 80 -15.49 -14.01 1.91
C LEU A 80 -16.04 -14.40 0.53
N LYS A 81 -16.04 -13.46 -0.43
CA LYS A 81 -16.52 -13.72 -1.80
C LYS A 81 -15.64 -14.77 -2.47
N LYS A 82 -16.27 -15.84 -2.97
CA LYS A 82 -15.59 -16.94 -3.67
C LYS A 82 -14.81 -16.48 -4.91
N SER A 83 -15.33 -15.47 -5.60
CA SER A 83 -14.68 -14.88 -6.78
C SER A 83 -13.25 -14.44 -6.51
N HIS A 84 -12.95 -13.90 -5.32
CA HIS A 84 -11.59 -13.45 -4.98
C HIS A 84 -10.60 -14.61 -4.84
N ILE A 85 -11.08 -15.77 -4.37
CA ILE A 85 -10.27 -17.01 -4.29
C ILE A 85 -10.07 -17.58 -5.70
N GLU A 86 -11.13 -17.60 -6.52
CA GLU A 86 -11.10 -18.10 -7.90
C GLU A 86 -10.18 -17.25 -8.80
N GLU A 87 -10.20 -15.93 -8.64
CA GLU A 87 -9.30 -14.97 -9.30
C GLU A 87 -7.89 -14.96 -8.71
N LYS A 88 -7.61 -15.83 -7.72
CA LYS A 88 -6.31 -15.96 -7.05
C LYS A 88 -5.76 -14.60 -6.60
N ILE A 89 -6.61 -13.77 -6.00
CA ILE A 89 -6.19 -12.45 -5.57
C ILE A 89 -5.11 -12.59 -4.49
N ARG A 90 -4.08 -11.76 -4.58
CA ARG A 90 -2.94 -11.70 -3.67
C ARG A 90 -2.83 -10.31 -3.09
N PHE A 91 -2.51 -10.20 -1.81
CA PHE A 91 -2.34 -8.91 -1.13
C PHE A 91 -0.88 -8.73 -0.75
N ARG A 92 -0.32 -7.59 -1.11
CA ARG A 92 1.07 -7.25 -0.89
C ARG A 92 1.16 -5.83 -0.36
N GLU A 93 2.26 -5.54 0.31
CA GLU A 93 2.58 -4.23 0.84
C GLU A 93 3.91 -3.76 0.27
N PHE A 94 4.06 -2.45 0.16
CA PHE A 94 5.37 -1.84 0.04
C PHE A 94 5.48 -0.64 0.98
N LEU A 95 6.65 -0.48 1.57
CA LEU A 95 7.04 0.67 2.38
C LEU A 95 7.92 1.58 1.57
N VAL A 96 7.75 2.88 1.76
CA VAL A 96 8.70 3.89 1.29
C VAL A 96 9.28 4.56 2.53
N ASP A 97 10.56 4.28 2.78
CA ASP A 97 11.35 4.90 3.83
C ASP A 97 12.16 6.05 3.23
N ILE A 98 11.96 7.27 3.74
CA ILE A 98 12.62 8.49 3.27
C ILE A 98 13.49 9.04 4.38
N ASP A 99 14.80 9.11 4.15
CA ASP A 99 15.72 9.89 4.97
C ASP A 99 15.76 11.34 4.47
N TYR A 100 15.58 12.28 5.38
CA TYR A 100 15.47 13.70 5.02
C TYR A 100 16.20 14.62 6.00
N ASP A 101 16.61 15.76 5.43
CA ASP A 101 17.00 16.96 6.15
C ASP A 101 15.98 18.07 5.83
N ALA A 102 15.48 18.76 6.86
CA ALA A 102 14.59 19.91 6.71
C ALA A 102 15.05 21.06 7.61
N ASN A 103 14.72 22.28 7.22
CA ASN A 103 14.84 23.44 8.10
C ASN A 103 13.45 24.03 8.31
N ASN A 104 13.16 24.51 9.51
CA ASN A 104 11.96 25.31 9.73
C ASN A 104 12.23 26.80 9.48
N SER A 105 11.17 27.61 9.50
CA SER A 105 11.25 29.07 9.33
C SER A 105 12.05 29.79 10.43
N TYR A 106 12.39 29.11 11.54
CA TYR A 106 13.15 29.65 12.67
C TYR A 106 14.62 29.20 12.66
N GLY A 107 15.07 28.51 11.61
CA GLY A 107 16.45 28.06 11.44
C GLY A 107 16.82 26.77 12.21
N ALA A 108 15.84 26.06 12.79
CA ALA A 108 16.10 24.76 13.37
C ALA A 108 16.21 23.69 12.28
N ALA A 109 17.32 22.96 12.29
CA ALA A 109 17.54 21.80 11.44
C ALA A 109 16.86 20.57 12.04
N LEU A 110 16.08 19.88 11.22
CA LEU A 110 15.42 18.62 11.52
C LEU A 110 15.98 17.56 10.59
N ARG A 111 16.52 16.49 11.15
CA ARG A 111 16.92 15.31 10.39
C ARG A 111 16.17 14.12 10.94
N GLY A 112 15.66 13.28 10.04
CA GLY A 112 14.92 12.09 10.46
C GLY A 112 14.67 11.14 9.30
N SER A 113 13.94 10.06 9.61
CA SER A 113 13.30 9.23 8.60
C SER A 113 11.78 9.39 8.68
N TYR A 114 11.13 9.17 7.54
CA TYR A 114 9.68 9.16 7.41
C TYR A 114 9.28 7.94 6.59
N GLN A 115 8.29 7.19 7.07
CA GLN A 115 7.84 5.97 6.43
C GLN A 115 6.39 6.12 5.99
N CYS A 116 6.11 5.72 4.75
CA CYS A 116 4.76 5.53 4.26
C CYS A 116 4.52 4.06 3.94
N GLU A 117 3.36 3.57 4.33
CA GLU A 117 2.93 2.20 4.04
C GLU A 117 1.88 2.21 2.93
N PHE A 118 2.01 1.25 2.01
CA PHE A 118 1.09 1.07 0.90
C PHE A 118 0.70 -0.40 0.81
N ILE A 119 -0.58 -0.65 0.54
CA ILE A 119 -1.12 -1.99 0.32
C ILE A 119 -1.78 -2.07 -1.05
N TYR A 120 -1.58 -3.19 -1.73
CA TYR A 120 -2.13 -3.40 -3.06
C TYR A 120 -2.60 -4.83 -3.27
N MET A 121 -3.55 -4.98 -4.19
CA MET A 121 -4.07 -6.27 -4.63
C MET A 121 -3.57 -6.62 -6.03
N LEU A 122 -3.23 -7.89 -6.23
CA LEU A 122 -2.82 -8.46 -7.52
C LEU A 122 -3.81 -9.57 -7.89
N LYS A 123 -4.39 -9.50 -9.09
CA LYS A 123 -5.32 -10.50 -9.60
C LYS A 123 -4.58 -11.48 -10.51
N ASN A 124 -4.85 -12.78 -10.39
CA ASN A 124 -4.19 -13.84 -11.16
C ASN A 124 -2.66 -13.68 -11.12
N ASP A 125 -2.02 -13.68 -12.29
CA ASP A 125 -0.57 -13.61 -12.47
C ASP A 125 -0.04 -12.17 -12.65
N GLN A 126 -0.82 -11.15 -12.24
CA GLN A 126 -0.36 -9.76 -12.26
C GLN A 126 0.90 -9.59 -11.41
N MET A 127 1.93 -8.93 -11.94
CA MET A 127 3.16 -8.62 -11.19
C MET A 127 3.12 -7.23 -10.54
N SER A 128 2.25 -6.35 -11.04
CA SER A 128 2.12 -4.96 -10.61
C SER A 128 0.62 -4.63 -10.57
N PRO A 129 0.13 -3.94 -9.51
CA PRO A 129 -1.26 -3.56 -9.38
C PRO A 129 -1.63 -2.45 -10.37
N GLN A 130 -2.93 -2.29 -10.58
CA GLN A 130 -3.46 -1.06 -11.16
C GLN A 130 -3.58 0.02 -10.07
N ALA A 131 -3.73 1.29 -10.48
CA ALA A 131 -3.83 2.41 -9.54
C ALA A 131 -4.93 2.19 -8.49
N LEU A 132 -6.16 1.90 -8.91
CA LEU A 132 -7.30 1.71 -8.00
C LEU A 132 -7.22 0.44 -7.15
N ASP A 133 -6.28 -0.46 -7.46
CA ASP A 133 -5.96 -1.65 -6.68
C ASP A 133 -4.82 -1.37 -5.67
N THR A 134 -4.42 -0.11 -5.47
CA THR A 134 -3.35 0.35 -4.55
C THR A 134 -3.83 1.46 -3.63
N TYR A 135 -3.49 1.35 -2.34
CA TYR A 135 -3.89 2.30 -1.30
C TYR A 135 -2.67 2.72 -0.48
N MET A 136 -2.58 4.01 -0.17
CA MET A 136 -1.71 4.50 0.89
C MET A 136 -2.41 4.34 2.23
N MET A 137 -1.72 3.72 3.17
CA MET A 137 -2.21 3.45 4.51
C MET A 137 -1.89 4.64 5.42
N THR A 138 -2.92 5.18 6.08
CA THR A 138 -2.76 6.26 7.05
C THR A 138 -2.56 5.71 8.45
N ASN A 139 -1.52 6.17 9.15
CA ASN A 139 -1.29 5.78 10.55
C ASN A 139 -2.41 6.33 11.45
N ILE A 140 -2.89 5.47 12.35
CA ILE A 140 -3.96 5.77 13.32
C ILE A 140 -3.47 6.75 14.41
N GLU A 141 -2.15 6.90 14.59
CA GLU A 141 -1.53 7.63 15.71
C GLU A 141 -1.26 9.13 15.44
N SER A 142 -2.00 9.77 14.54
CA SER A 142 -2.04 11.24 14.56
C SER A 142 -2.99 11.67 15.68
N GLU A 143 -2.44 11.84 16.89
CA GLU A 143 -3.13 12.23 18.13
C GLU A 143 -3.99 13.51 18.03
N GLU A 144 -3.96 14.24 16.92
CA GLU A 144 -4.77 15.45 16.69
C GLU A 144 -6.10 15.19 15.99
N ASN A 145 -6.39 13.97 15.53
CA ASN A 145 -7.68 13.64 14.92
C ASN A 145 -8.24 12.32 15.45
N GLU A 146 -9.22 12.40 16.36
CA GLU A 146 -10.23 11.35 16.59
C GLU A 146 -11.14 11.19 15.36
N GLY A 147 -10.55 11.13 14.17
CA GLY A 147 -11.21 11.14 12.88
C GLY A 147 -10.73 9.95 12.07
N VAL A 148 -11.67 9.05 11.77
CA VAL A 148 -11.64 7.99 10.74
C VAL A 148 -10.32 7.96 9.94
N SER A 149 -9.43 7.00 10.23
CA SER A 149 -8.30 6.70 9.33
C SER A 149 -8.89 6.29 7.97
N VAL A 150 -8.72 7.13 6.96
CA VAL A 150 -9.18 6.86 5.59
C VAL A 150 -7.96 6.46 4.78
N ASP A 151 -7.83 5.17 4.48
CA ASP A 151 -6.83 4.68 3.53
C ASP A 151 -7.13 5.28 2.13
N ILE A 152 -6.08 5.70 1.42
CA ILE A 152 -6.22 6.61 0.28
C ILE A 152 -5.89 5.86 -1.02
N PRO A 153 -6.88 5.62 -1.91
CA PRO A 153 -6.63 4.95 -3.17
C PRO A 153 -5.75 5.81 -4.09
N PHE A 154 -4.94 5.16 -4.93
CA PHE A 154 -4.30 5.85 -6.04
C PHE A 154 -5.34 6.09 -7.14
N ALA A 155 -5.62 7.35 -7.44
CA ALA A 155 -6.49 7.71 -8.56
C ALA A 155 -5.85 7.33 -9.91
N GLU A 156 -4.54 7.53 -10.03
CA GLU A 156 -3.72 7.23 -11.20
C GLU A 156 -2.26 7.00 -10.78
N LEU A 157 -1.47 6.39 -11.67
CA LEU A 157 -0.02 6.33 -11.55
C LEU A 157 0.56 7.39 -12.48
N ASN A 158 1.39 8.29 -11.94
CA ASN A 158 1.93 9.45 -12.67
C ASN A 158 3.46 9.50 -12.65
N GLY A 159 4.09 8.56 -11.96
CA GLY A 159 5.54 8.46 -11.88
C GLY A 159 6.17 8.04 -13.21
N SER A 160 7.47 8.35 -13.39
CA SER A 160 8.20 7.88 -14.57
C SER A 160 8.14 6.36 -14.68
N ASN A 161 7.78 5.84 -15.85
CA ASN A 161 7.79 4.41 -16.12
C ASN A 161 9.18 3.92 -16.62
N PHE A 162 10.07 4.82 -17.04
CA PHE A 162 11.35 4.43 -17.63
C PHE A 162 12.48 4.28 -16.62
N PHE A 163 12.52 5.17 -15.63
CA PHE A 163 13.59 5.26 -14.64
C PHE A 163 12.99 5.44 -13.26
N LEU A 164 13.61 4.83 -12.26
CA LEU A 164 13.32 5.15 -10.86
C LEU A 164 13.86 6.55 -10.55
N ASP A 165 13.20 7.25 -9.63
CA ASP A 165 13.73 8.50 -9.10
C ASP A 165 15.13 8.26 -8.52
N GLY A 166 16.09 9.14 -8.83
CA GLY A 166 17.48 9.00 -8.40
C GLY A 166 17.68 9.05 -6.88
N LYS A 167 16.66 9.44 -6.12
CA LYS A 167 16.64 9.36 -4.65
C LYS A 167 16.27 7.98 -4.13
N ILE A 168 15.60 7.14 -4.93
CA ILE A 168 15.34 5.74 -4.58
C ILE A 168 16.64 4.97 -4.80
N GLN A 169 17.40 4.77 -3.73
CA GLN A 169 18.72 4.13 -3.80
C GLN A 169 18.66 2.61 -3.71
N SER A 170 17.61 2.09 -3.08
CA SER A 170 17.46 0.66 -2.84
C SER A 170 16.00 0.22 -2.93
N ILE A 171 15.82 -0.97 -3.49
CA ILE A 171 14.53 -1.67 -3.55
C ILE A 171 14.76 -3.09 -3.07
N ILE A 172 14.20 -3.38 -1.89
CA ILE A 172 14.36 -4.62 -1.15
C ILE A 172 13.08 -5.42 -1.28
N GLY A 173 13.18 -6.63 -1.80
CA GLY A 173 12.03 -7.47 -2.02
C GLY A 173 12.35 -8.67 -2.88
N VAL A 174 11.36 -9.54 -3.02
CA VAL A 174 11.46 -10.70 -3.90
C VAL A 174 10.31 -10.70 -4.88
N LYS A 175 10.65 -11.03 -6.12
CA LYS A 175 9.70 -11.20 -7.20
C LYS A 175 8.80 -12.40 -6.93
N GLU A 176 7.56 -12.14 -6.51
CA GLU A 176 6.54 -13.15 -6.27
C GLU A 176 5.51 -13.19 -7.39
N ASN A 177 5.61 -14.23 -8.23
CA ASN A 177 4.85 -14.28 -9.48
C ASN A 177 3.54 -15.06 -9.37
N ALA A 178 3.42 -15.92 -8.35
CA ALA A 178 2.38 -16.94 -8.30
C ALA A 178 1.64 -16.92 -6.97
N PHE A 179 0.37 -17.32 -7.05
CA PHE A 179 -0.46 -17.59 -5.89
C PHE A 179 0.11 -18.77 -5.07
N SER A 180 0.32 -18.54 -3.79
CA SER A 180 1.04 -19.42 -2.87
C SER A 180 0.16 -19.94 -1.73
N GLU A 181 0.70 -20.87 -0.93
CA GLU A 181 0.03 -21.32 0.30
C GLU A 181 -0.11 -20.20 1.35
N LEU A 182 0.80 -19.22 1.35
CA LEU A 182 0.68 -18.04 2.21
C LEU A 182 -0.54 -17.19 1.82
N ASP A 183 -0.82 -17.08 0.51
CA ASP A 183 -2.01 -16.38 0.02
C ASP A 183 -3.30 -17.14 0.38
N LYS A 184 -3.30 -18.47 0.35
CA LYS A 184 -4.44 -19.26 0.86
C LYS A 184 -4.66 -19.05 2.35
N LYS A 185 -3.57 -19.04 3.13
CA LYS A 185 -3.62 -18.79 4.58
C LYS A 185 -4.17 -17.40 4.90
N MET A 186 -3.88 -16.39 4.07
CA MET A 186 -4.46 -15.05 4.19
C MET A 186 -5.98 -15.10 4.24
N TYR A 187 -6.62 -15.83 3.32
CA TYR A 187 -8.08 -15.95 3.28
C TYR A 187 -8.69 -16.63 4.51
N LEU A 188 -8.01 -17.64 5.05
CA LEU A 188 -8.43 -18.28 6.30
C LEU A 188 -8.37 -17.28 7.46
N ASN A 189 -7.24 -16.57 7.61
CA ASN A 189 -7.06 -15.56 8.64
C ASN A 189 -8.10 -14.44 8.53
N LEU A 190 -8.41 -13.98 7.31
CA LEU A 190 -9.45 -12.97 7.06
C LEU A 190 -10.83 -13.46 7.49
N SER A 191 -11.16 -14.72 7.17
CA SER A 191 -12.44 -15.34 7.55
C SER A 191 -12.57 -15.50 9.07
N GLU A 192 -11.49 -15.87 9.76
CA GLU A 192 -11.44 -15.94 11.22
C GLU A 192 -11.60 -14.55 11.85
N LYS A 193 -10.92 -13.54 11.30
CA LYS A 193 -11.02 -12.16 11.78
C LYS A 193 -12.44 -11.59 11.62
N GLN A 194 -13.10 -11.88 10.50
CA GLN A 194 -14.51 -11.49 10.29
C GLN A 194 -15.42 -12.09 11.36
N LYS A 195 -15.32 -13.40 11.62
CA LYS A 195 -16.11 -14.08 12.66
C LYS A 195 -15.87 -13.49 14.04
N PHE A 196 -14.61 -13.21 14.37
CA PHE A 196 -14.26 -12.59 15.65
C PHE A 196 -14.91 -11.21 15.81
N ASN A 197 -14.88 -10.38 14.76
CA ASN A 197 -15.49 -9.05 14.78
C ASN A 197 -17.02 -9.11 14.90
N GLU A 198 -17.67 -10.08 14.25
CA GLU A 198 -19.12 -10.33 14.39
C GLU A 198 -19.48 -10.71 15.83
N MET A 199 -18.75 -11.67 16.41
CA MET A 199 -18.94 -12.08 17.81
C MET A 199 -18.75 -10.91 18.78
N TYR A 200 -17.73 -10.08 18.56
CA TYR A 200 -17.48 -8.90 19.38
C TYR A 200 -18.62 -7.88 19.26
N SER A 201 -19.09 -7.61 18.03
CA SER A 201 -20.20 -6.69 17.79
C SER A 201 -21.48 -7.16 18.48
N ASP A 202 -21.79 -8.45 18.42
CA ASP A 202 -22.99 -9.01 19.05
C ASP A 202 -22.88 -9.01 20.57
N ALA A 203 -21.70 -9.32 21.13
CA ALA A 203 -21.44 -9.18 22.56
C ALA A 203 -21.61 -7.72 23.03
N GLU A 204 -21.16 -6.74 22.23
CA GLU A 204 -21.32 -5.32 22.56
C GLU A 204 -22.78 -4.86 22.50
N LYS A 205 -23.56 -5.32 21.52
CA LYS A 205 -25.00 -5.07 21.44
C LYS A 205 -25.72 -5.64 22.65
N LEU A 206 -25.39 -6.88 23.05
CA LEU A 206 -25.94 -7.50 24.25
C LEU A 206 -25.56 -6.69 25.50
N ARG A 207 -24.30 -6.31 25.67
CA ARG A 207 -23.88 -5.48 26.81
C ARG A 207 -24.70 -4.19 26.88
N LYS A 208 -24.81 -3.47 25.76
CA LYS A 208 -25.59 -2.23 25.66
C LYS A 208 -27.08 -2.44 25.98
N SER A 209 -27.67 -3.56 25.55
CA SER A 209 -29.07 -3.85 25.87
C SER A 209 -29.28 -4.15 27.36
N TRP A 210 -28.32 -4.81 28.02
CA TRP A 210 -28.38 -5.07 29.46
C TRP A 210 -28.20 -3.78 30.27
N ASP A 211 -27.25 -2.92 29.89
CA ASP A 211 -27.01 -1.63 30.53
C ASP A 211 -28.29 -0.75 30.47
N GLN A 212 -28.98 -0.74 29.33
CA GLN A 212 -30.26 -0.01 29.16
C GLN A 212 -31.42 -0.59 29.98
N MET A 213 -31.40 -1.89 30.30
CA MET A 213 -32.42 -2.53 31.12
C MET A 213 -32.19 -2.31 32.62
N SER A 214 -30.94 -2.05 33.04
CA SER A 214 -30.59 -1.80 34.45
C SER A 214 -30.82 -0.35 34.92
N ASP A 215 -31.10 0.57 34.00
CA ASP A 215 -31.39 1.99 34.29
C ASP A 215 -32.89 2.27 34.53
N TYR A 216 -33.72 1.21 34.63
CA TYR A 216 -35.15 1.24 35.02
C TYR A 216 -35.39 0.47 36.31
#